data_AF-A0A7S3AHR5-F1
#
_entry.id   AF-A0A7S3AHR5-F1
#
_cell.length_a   1.000
_cell.length_b   1.000
_cell.length_c   1.000
_cell.angle_alpha   90.00
_cell.angle_beta   90.00
_cell.angle_gamma   90.00
#
_symmetry.space_group_name_H-M   'P 1'
#
loop_
_entity.id
_entity.type
_entity.pdbx_description
1 polymer ?
#
loop_
_entity_poly.entity_id
_entity_poly.type
_entity_poly.pdbx_seq_one_letter_code
_entity_poly.pdbx_strand_id
1 'polypeptide(L)'
;QAALADASRALSASQAELNQISRQLATDEAARASAQAEFDKTAFWNPFQWDTRDALSAQLKELKPKIKEEEKAAKSASSVVDKAGGVVDKAEASLAKLQASADKVTEDAVKAGDKVTSSAAKANEKLLKDAESQAAKALKAAEAKAKVAEQAIKAAEKKAAEEARKAE
;
A
#
# COMPACT_ATOMS: atom_id res chain seq x y z
N GLN A 1 -6.36 -3.83 4.58
CA GLN A 1 -5.51 -4.73 3.77
C GLN A 1 -5.62 -6.19 4.21
N ALA A 2 -5.61 -6.51 5.52
CA ALA A 2 -5.79 -7.89 6.01
C ALA A 2 -7.04 -8.61 5.46
N ALA A 3 -8.22 -7.97 5.52
CA ALA A 3 -9.46 -8.57 5.00
C ALA A 3 -9.45 -8.87 3.49
N LEU A 4 -8.72 -8.08 2.68
CA LEU A 4 -8.57 -8.33 1.24
C LEU A 4 -7.62 -9.50 0.98
N ALA A 5 -6.54 -9.59 1.75
CA ALA A 5 -5.61 -10.72 1.71
C ALA A 5 -6.31 -12.03 2.12
N ASP A 6 -7.15 -12.00 3.16
CA ASP A 6 -7.90 -13.17 3.61
C ASP A 6 -8.98 -13.58 2.59
N ALA A 7 -9.67 -12.63 1.97
CA ALA A 7 -10.60 -12.91 0.87
C ALA A 7 -9.89 -13.53 -0.35
N SER A 8 -8.69 -13.05 -0.69
CA SER A 8 -7.88 -13.58 -1.80
C SER A 8 -7.39 -15.01 -1.52
N ARG A 9 -7.01 -15.30 -0.26
CA ARG A 9 -6.67 -16.66 0.18
C ARG A 9 -7.87 -17.60 0.11
N ALA A 10 -9.02 -17.15 0.59
CA ALA A 10 -10.26 -17.93 0.51
C ALA A 10 -10.66 -18.23 -0.93
N LEU A 11 -10.58 -17.24 -1.84
CA LEU A 11 -10.82 -17.42 -3.26
C LEU A 11 -9.86 -18.46 -3.86
N SER A 12 -8.57 -18.39 -3.51
CA SER A 12 -7.56 -19.34 -3.98
C SER A 12 -7.86 -20.77 -3.51
N ALA A 13 -8.30 -20.93 -2.26
CA ALA A 13 -8.71 -22.23 -1.72
C ALA A 13 -9.93 -22.77 -2.46
N SER A 14 -10.96 -21.95 -2.68
CA SER A 14 -12.15 -22.35 -3.46
C SER A 14 -11.82 -22.70 -4.92
N GLN A 15 -10.85 -22.03 -5.54
CA GLN A 15 -10.37 -22.38 -6.87
C GLN A 15 -9.67 -23.76 -6.88
N ALA A 16 -8.91 -24.07 -5.83
CA ALA A 16 -8.27 -25.37 -5.68
C ALA A 16 -9.29 -26.50 -5.49
N GLU A 17 -10.32 -26.27 -4.67
CA GLU A 17 -11.44 -27.21 -4.50
C GLU A 17 -12.20 -27.43 -5.82
N LEU A 18 -12.50 -26.37 -6.56
CA LEU A 18 -13.12 -26.47 -7.89
C LEU A 18 -12.28 -27.31 -8.84
N ASN A 19 -10.97 -27.08 -8.87
CA ASN A 19 -10.06 -27.88 -9.71
C ASN A 19 -10.03 -29.35 -9.30
N GLN A 20 -10.15 -29.66 -8.01
CA GLN A 20 -10.24 -31.04 -7.53
C GLN A 20 -11.56 -31.70 -7.99
N ILE A 21 -12.69 -30.99 -7.86
CA ILE A 21 -14.00 -31.46 -8.34
C ILE A 21 -13.94 -31.71 -9.85
N SER A 22 -13.38 -30.80 -10.64
CA SER A 22 -13.25 -30.97 -12.09
C SER A 22 -12.37 -32.18 -12.46
N ARG A 23 -11.31 -32.47 -11.70
CA ARG A 23 -10.48 -33.67 -11.91
C ARG A 23 -11.23 -34.95 -11.57
N GLN A 24 -12.01 -34.95 -10.49
CA GLN A 24 -12.84 -36.09 -10.12
C GLN A 24 -13.89 -36.37 -11.19
N LEU A 25 -14.56 -35.31 -11.67
CA LEU A 25 -15.52 -35.40 -12.76
C LEU A 25 -14.90 -36.05 -14.01
N ALA A 26 -13.74 -35.57 -14.44
CA ALA A 26 -13.04 -36.12 -15.60
C ALA A 26 -12.64 -37.59 -15.40
N THR A 27 -12.28 -37.97 -14.17
CA THR A 27 -11.95 -39.36 -13.80
C THR A 27 -13.18 -40.26 -13.86
N ASP A 28 -14.30 -39.82 -13.30
CA ASP A 28 -15.55 -40.56 -13.28
C ASP A 28 -16.15 -40.67 -14.70
N GLU A 29 -16.04 -39.62 -15.52
CA GLU A 29 -16.41 -39.65 -16.94
C GLU A 29 -15.55 -40.64 -17.74
N ALA A 30 -14.23 -40.67 -17.51
CA ALA A 30 -13.35 -41.63 -18.13
C ALA A 30 -13.67 -43.07 -17.70
N ALA A 31 -13.94 -43.30 -16.41
CA ALA A 31 -14.36 -44.60 -15.89
C ALA A 31 -15.68 -45.05 -16.52
N ARG A 32 -16.66 -44.13 -16.65
CA ARG A 32 -17.93 -44.42 -17.32
C ARG A 32 -17.74 -44.73 -18.80
N ALA A 33 -16.91 -43.98 -19.52
CA ALA A 33 -16.61 -44.24 -20.93
C ALA A 33 -15.92 -45.61 -21.11
N SER A 34 -14.99 -45.96 -20.21
CA SER A 34 -14.33 -47.27 -20.21
C SER A 34 -15.32 -48.40 -19.93
N ALA A 35 -16.14 -48.28 -18.89
CA ALA A 35 -17.15 -49.27 -18.55
C ALA A 35 -18.19 -49.45 -19.67
N GLN A 36 -18.56 -48.35 -20.35
CA GLN A 36 -19.45 -48.42 -21.51
C GLN A 36 -18.79 -49.16 -22.68
N ALA A 37 -17.53 -48.85 -22.97
CA ALA A 37 -16.80 -49.53 -24.04
C ALA A 37 -16.59 -51.03 -23.76
N GLU A 38 -16.38 -51.43 -22.50
CA GLU A 38 -16.33 -52.82 -22.09
C GLU A 38 -17.71 -53.49 -22.18
N PHE A 39 -18.77 -52.80 -21.73
CA PHE A 39 -20.14 -53.28 -21.81
C PHE A 39 -20.56 -53.54 -23.26
N ASP A 40 -20.19 -52.65 -24.18
CA ASP A 40 -20.51 -52.77 -25.60
C ASP A 40 -19.76 -53.94 -26.27
N LYS A 41 -18.58 -54.31 -25.75
CA LYS A 41 -17.81 -55.49 -26.21
C LYS A 41 -18.37 -56.81 -25.68
N THR A 42 -19.08 -56.79 -24.54
CA THR A 42 -19.71 -58.01 -24.00
C THR A 42 -20.89 -58.43 -24.89
N ALA A 43 -20.81 -59.64 -25.44
CA ALA A 43 -21.86 -60.15 -26.30
C ALA A 43 -23.09 -60.52 -25.47
N PHE A 44 -24.23 -59.88 -25.76
CA PHE A 44 -25.51 -60.17 -25.09
C PHE A 44 -25.92 -61.65 -25.17
N TRP A 45 -25.48 -62.37 -26.22
CA TRP A 45 -25.82 -63.77 -26.45
C TRP A 45 -24.77 -64.76 -25.93
N ASN A 46 -23.74 -64.31 -25.21
CA ASN A 46 -22.74 -65.19 -24.60
C ASN A 46 -23.03 -65.39 -23.09
N PRO A 47 -23.60 -66.53 -22.68
CA PRO A 47 -23.97 -66.78 -21.28
C PRO A 47 -22.78 -66.73 -20.31
N PHE A 48 -21.55 -67.00 -20.78
CA PHE A 48 -20.34 -66.93 -19.94
C PHE A 48 -19.90 -65.50 -19.60
N GLN A 49 -20.51 -64.48 -20.21
CA GLN A 49 -20.20 -63.05 -19.97
C GLN A 49 -21.35 -62.27 -19.35
N TRP A 50 -22.48 -62.92 -19.02
CA TRP A 50 -23.64 -62.26 -18.44
C TRP A 50 -23.35 -61.63 -17.07
N ASP A 51 -22.61 -62.32 -16.20
CA ASP A 51 -22.22 -61.75 -14.90
C ASP A 51 -21.37 -60.49 -15.05
N THR A 52 -20.42 -60.49 -15.99
CA THR A 52 -19.59 -59.31 -16.31
C THR A 52 -20.42 -58.17 -16.87
N ARG A 53 -21.38 -58.49 -17.74
CA ARG A 53 -22.28 -57.50 -18.34
C ARG A 53 -23.21 -56.86 -17.29
N ASP A 54 -23.74 -57.65 -16.37
CA ASP A 54 -24.60 -57.16 -15.29
C ASP A 54 -23.82 -56.29 -14.30
N ALA A 55 -22.58 -56.67 -13.97
CA ALA A 55 -21.68 -55.84 -13.16
C ALA A 55 -21.37 -54.48 -13.82
N LEU A 56 -21.05 -54.47 -15.12
CA LEU A 56 -20.79 -53.25 -15.89
C LEU A 56 -22.06 -52.37 -16.00
N SER A 57 -23.23 -52.98 -16.19
CA SER A 57 -24.53 -52.27 -16.20
C SER A 57 -24.83 -51.60 -14.86
N ALA A 58 -24.57 -52.30 -13.75
CA ALA A 58 -24.72 -51.75 -12.40
C ALA A 58 -23.76 -50.57 -12.18
N GLN A 59 -22.49 -50.72 -12.57
CA GLN A 59 -21.48 -49.66 -12.48
C GLN A 59 -21.86 -48.42 -13.31
N LEU A 60 -22.37 -48.60 -14.53
CA LEU A 60 -22.86 -47.51 -15.37
C LEU A 60 -24.08 -46.80 -14.78
N LYS A 61 -24.98 -47.54 -14.13
CA LYS A 61 -26.13 -46.96 -13.41
C LYS A 61 -25.73 -46.16 -12.19
N GLU A 62 -24.62 -46.50 -11.54
CA GLU A 62 -24.09 -45.78 -10.38
C GLU A 62 -23.29 -44.53 -10.79
N LEU A 63 -22.43 -44.64 -11.81
CA LEU A 63 -21.59 -43.53 -12.27
C LEU A 63 -22.41 -42.39 -12.91
N LYS A 64 -23.51 -42.70 -13.59
CA LYS A 64 -24.34 -41.69 -14.29
C LYS A 64 -24.97 -40.63 -13.36
N PRO A 65 -25.66 -40.97 -12.25
CA PRO A 65 -26.16 -39.98 -11.30
C PRO A 65 -25.01 -39.27 -10.58
N LYS A 66 -23.93 -39.97 -10.23
CA LYS A 66 -22.76 -39.39 -9.55
C LYS A 66 -22.11 -38.27 -10.38
N ILE A 67 -21.83 -38.51 -11.66
CA ILE A 67 -21.31 -37.50 -12.58
C ILE A 67 -22.26 -36.30 -12.67
N LYS A 68 -23.58 -36.52 -12.75
CA LYS A 68 -24.55 -35.40 -12.80
C LYS A 68 -24.56 -34.56 -11.52
N GLU A 69 -24.37 -35.17 -10.36
CA GLU A 69 -24.26 -34.43 -9.09
C GLU A 69 -22.95 -33.64 -9.02
N GLU A 70 -21.84 -34.26 -9.43
CA GLU A 70 -20.53 -33.60 -9.51
C GLU A 70 -20.53 -32.45 -10.53
N GLU A 71 -21.20 -32.58 -11.69
CA GLU A 71 -21.37 -31.49 -12.65
C GLU A 71 -22.14 -30.30 -12.06
N LYS A 72 -23.20 -30.57 -11.29
CA LYS A 72 -23.98 -29.52 -10.61
C LYS A 72 -23.15 -28.83 -9.55
N ALA A 73 -22.40 -29.60 -8.76
CA ALA A 73 -21.48 -29.08 -7.75
C ALA A 73 -20.36 -28.23 -8.37
N ALA A 74 -19.79 -28.67 -9.49
CA ALA A 74 -18.78 -27.90 -10.23
C ALA A 74 -19.36 -26.58 -10.76
N LYS A 75 -20.57 -26.58 -11.31
CA LYS A 75 -21.24 -25.37 -11.81
C LYS A 75 -21.56 -24.38 -10.68
N SER A 76 -22.08 -24.87 -9.55
CA SER A 76 -22.38 -24.01 -8.41
C SER A 76 -21.08 -23.43 -7.82
N ALA A 77 -20.05 -24.25 -7.63
CA ALA A 77 -18.73 -23.82 -7.16
C ALA A 77 -18.13 -22.77 -8.10
N SER A 78 -18.17 -22.98 -9.42
CA SER A 78 -17.68 -22.02 -10.41
C SER A 78 -18.38 -20.68 -10.27
N SER A 79 -19.71 -20.68 -10.18
CA SER A 79 -20.47 -19.42 -10.04
C SER A 79 -20.15 -18.64 -8.77
N VAL A 80 -19.77 -19.33 -7.69
CA VAL A 80 -19.37 -18.71 -6.43
C VAL A 80 -17.96 -18.13 -6.55
N VAL A 81 -17.04 -18.88 -7.14
CA VAL A 81 -15.67 -18.44 -7.42
C VAL A 81 -15.67 -17.20 -8.32
N ASP A 82 -16.46 -17.19 -9.39
CA ASP A 82 -16.58 -16.04 -10.31
C ASP A 82 -17.11 -14.79 -9.59
N LYS A 83 -18.15 -14.95 -8.76
CA LYS A 83 -18.70 -13.84 -7.96
C LYS A 83 -17.70 -13.32 -6.94
N ALA A 84 -16.99 -14.20 -6.26
CA ALA A 84 -15.99 -13.84 -5.27
C ALA A 84 -14.80 -13.12 -5.93
N GLY A 85 -14.32 -13.59 -7.08
CA GLY A 85 -13.30 -12.92 -7.89
C GLY A 85 -13.69 -11.48 -8.23
N GLY A 86 -14.90 -11.27 -8.77
CA GLY A 86 -15.38 -9.93 -9.11
C GLY A 86 -15.55 -8.97 -7.90
N VAL A 87 -15.71 -9.49 -6.68
CA VAL A 87 -15.71 -8.68 -5.45
C VAL A 87 -14.30 -8.30 -5.04
N VAL A 88 -13.35 -9.24 -5.11
CA VAL A 88 -11.93 -9.00 -4.82
C VAL A 88 -11.35 -7.95 -5.78
N ASP A 89 -11.61 -8.07 -7.09
CA ASP A 89 -11.15 -7.10 -8.11
C ASP A 89 -11.64 -5.67 -7.83
N LYS A 90 -12.91 -5.52 -7.42
CA LYS A 90 -13.49 -4.22 -7.08
C LYS A 90 -12.89 -3.63 -5.81
N ALA A 91 -12.61 -4.48 -4.83
CA ALA A 91 -11.97 -4.08 -3.59
C ALA A 91 -10.53 -3.61 -3.84
N GLU A 92 -9.77 -4.33 -4.67
CA GLU A 92 -8.42 -3.95 -5.10
C GLU A 92 -8.41 -2.60 -5.83
N ALA A 93 -9.30 -2.41 -6.82
CA ALA A 93 -9.41 -1.16 -7.55
C ALA A 93 -9.77 0.03 -6.64
N SER A 94 -10.62 -0.19 -5.63
CA SER A 94 -10.99 0.84 -4.65
C SER A 94 -9.82 1.18 -3.74
N LEU A 95 -9.04 0.18 -3.32
CA LEU A 95 -7.89 0.35 -2.45
C LEU A 95 -6.77 1.11 -3.17
N ALA A 96 -6.52 0.81 -4.45
CA ALA A 96 -5.58 1.55 -5.28
C ALA A 96 -5.95 3.04 -5.43
N LYS A 97 -7.25 3.35 -5.62
CA LYS A 97 -7.73 4.76 -5.68
C LYS A 97 -7.56 5.50 -4.36
N LEU A 98 -7.80 4.82 -3.23
CA LEU A 98 -7.59 5.39 -1.91
C LEU A 98 -6.10 5.66 -1.65
N GLN A 99 -5.21 4.74 -2.05
CA GLN A 99 -3.76 4.96 -1.96
C GLN A 99 -3.31 6.14 -2.80
N ALA A 100 -3.71 6.22 -4.06
CA ALA A 100 -3.39 7.37 -4.91
C ALA A 100 -3.90 8.71 -4.34
N SER A 101 -5.08 8.70 -3.70
CA SER A 101 -5.63 9.89 -3.04
C SER A 101 -4.83 10.27 -1.79
N ALA A 102 -4.41 9.28 -0.99
CA ALA A 102 -3.57 9.48 0.18
C ALA A 102 -2.19 10.03 -0.21
N ASP A 103 -1.56 9.46 -1.25
CA ASP A 103 -0.26 9.92 -1.76
C ASP A 103 -0.34 11.38 -2.19
N LYS A 104 -1.40 11.76 -2.91
CA LYS A 104 -1.63 13.15 -3.30
C LYS A 104 -1.78 14.09 -2.10
N VAL A 105 -2.52 13.69 -1.07
CA VAL A 105 -2.64 14.48 0.18
C VAL A 105 -1.28 14.63 0.86
N THR A 106 -0.46 13.58 0.91
CA THR A 106 0.88 13.66 1.48
C THR A 106 1.80 14.57 0.67
N GLU A 107 1.74 14.53 -0.66
CA GLU A 107 2.51 15.40 -1.54
C GLU A 107 2.11 16.87 -1.36
N ASP A 108 0.80 17.17 -1.30
CA ASP A 108 0.27 18.51 -1.07
C ASP A 108 0.66 19.04 0.32
N ALA A 109 0.63 18.17 1.34
CA ALA A 109 1.05 18.52 2.70
C ALA A 109 2.56 18.84 2.77
N VAL A 110 3.40 18.06 2.08
CA VAL A 110 4.85 18.32 2.01
C VAL A 110 5.12 19.66 1.31
N LYS A 111 4.49 19.91 0.15
CA LYS A 111 4.62 21.20 -0.56
C LYS A 111 4.18 22.40 0.28
N ALA A 112 3.08 22.25 1.02
CA ALA A 112 2.61 23.29 1.94
C ALA A 112 3.61 23.51 3.08
N GLY A 113 4.15 22.43 3.66
CA GLY A 113 5.20 22.47 4.66
C GLY A 113 6.45 23.22 4.18
N ASP A 114 6.96 22.86 3.00
CA ASP A 114 8.13 23.49 2.37
C ASP A 114 7.91 24.99 2.14
N LYS A 115 6.70 25.39 1.75
CA LYS A 115 6.36 26.80 1.56
C LYS A 115 6.36 27.57 2.88
N VAL A 116 5.86 26.98 3.96
CA VAL A 116 5.86 27.58 5.30
C VAL A 116 7.28 27.69 5.83
N THR A 117 8.10 26.64 5.72
CA THR A 117 9.49 26.64 6.20
C THR A 117 10.35 27.62 5.41
N SER A 118 10.21 27.69 4.08
CA SER A 118 10.88 28.70 3.26
C SER A 118 10.45 30.12 3.64
N SER A 119 9.16 30.34 3.91
CA SER A 119 8.66 31.66 4.30
C SER A 119 9.17 32.07 5.68
N ALA A 120 9.20 31.14 6.63
CA ALA A 120 9.75 31.34 7.96
C ALA A 120 11.25 31.61 7.93
N ALA A 121 12.02 30.88 7.11
CA ALA A 121 13.45 31.10 6.93
C ALA A 121 13.75 32.52 6.41
N LYS A 122 13.01 32.98 5.38
CA LYS A 122 13.15 34.34 4.85
C LYS A 122 12.79 35.42 5.87
N ALA A 123 11.74 35.21 6.66
CA ALA A 123 11.35 36.12 7.73
C ALA A 123 12.45 36.20 8.81
N ASN A 124 13.01 35.05 9.20
CA ASN A 124 14.08 34.99 10.18
C ASN A 124 15.38 35.64 9.68
N GLU A 125 15.75 35.42 8.43
CA GLU A 125 16.91 36.09 7.81
C GLU A 125 16.75 37.62 7.80
N LYS A 126 15.54 38.11 7.52
CA LYS A 126 15.26 39.55 7.58
C LYS A 126 15.40 40.10 9.00
N LEU A 127 14.85 39.40 10.00
CA LEU A 127 14.95 39.81 11.40
C LEU A 127 16.40 39.84 11.89
N LEU A 128 17.22 38.86 11.50
CA LEU A 128 18.65 38.85 11.82
C LEU A 128 19.38 40.05 11.20
N LYS A 129 19.16 40.33 9.91
CA LYS A 129 19.74 41.51 9.24
C LYS A 129 19.30 42.83 9.87
N ASP A 130 18.04 42.96 10.25
CA ASP A 130 17.51 44.15 10.92
C ASP A 130 18.14 44.31 12.31
N ALA A 131 18.28 43.21 13.07
CA ALA A 131 18.94 43.21 14.38
C ALA A 131 20.43 43.56 14.29
N GLU A 132 21.17 42.99 13.32
CA GLU A 132 22.58 43.32 13.06
C GLU A 132 22.75 44.80 12.70
N SER A 133 21.87 45.34 11.86
CA SER A 133 21.88 46.76 11.48
C SER A 133 21.64 47.67 12.68
N GLN A 134 20.69 47.33 13.55
CA GLN A 134 20.44 48.07 14.79
C GLN A 134 21.62 47.98 15.76
N ALA A 135 22.18 46.78 15.95
CA ALA A 135 23.36 46.57 16.79
C ALA A 135 24.55 47.38 16.29
N ALA A 136 24.82 47.38 14.98
CA ALA A 136 25.88 48.18 14.38
C ALA A 136 25.67 49.69 14.57
N LYS A 137 24.42 50.18 14.46
CA LYS A 137 24.09 51.58 14.75
C LYS A 137 24.33 51.93 16.22
N ALA A 138 23.90 51.05 17.14
CA ALA A 138 24.11 51.23 18.57
C ALA A 138 25.61 51.25 18.92
N LEU A 139 26.39 50.35 18.33
CA LEU A 139 27.84 50.28 18.53
C LEU A 139 28.54 51.55 18.01
N LYS A 140 28.19 52.01 16.81
CA LYS A 140 28.70 53.30 16.27
C LYS A 140 28.33 54.50 17.14
N ALA A 141 27.10 54.53 17.67
CA ALA A 141 26.67 55.60 18.58
C ALA A 141 27.44 55.55 19.92
N ALA A 142 27.71 54.35 20.43
CA ALA A 142 28.52 54.15 21.63
C ALA A 142 29.98 54.56 21.41
N GLU A 143 30.59 54.17 20.28
CA GLU A 143 31.95 54.59 19.89
C GLU A 143 32.05 56.11 19.75
N ALA A 144 31.06 56.77 19.16
CA ALA A 144 31.04 58.23 19.04
C ALA A 144 31.01 58.88 20.43
N LYS A 145 30.18 58.39 21.35
CA LYS A 145 30.13 58.88 22.74
C LYS A 145 31.44 58.62 23.49
N ALA A 146 32.05 57.45 23.31
CA ALA A 146 33.33 57.11 23.92
C ALA A 146 34.44 58.06 23.45
N LYS A 147 34.50 58.37 22.15
CA LYS A 147 35.46 59.36 21.62
C LYS A 147 35.26 60.76 22.19
N VAL A 148 34.00 61.19 22.35
CA VAL A 148 33.69 62.50 22.98
C VAL A 148 34.15 62.51 24.44
N ALA A 149 33.90 61.44 25.18
CA ALA A 149 34.36 61.32 26.57
C ALA A 149 35.90 61.32 26.66
N GLU A 150 36.58 60.59 25.79
CA GLU A 150 38.05 60.55 25.74
C GLU A 150 38.65 61.93 25.42
N GLN A 151 38.05 62.69 24.49
CA GLN A 151 38.45 64.06 24.19
C GLN A 151 38.22 65.00 25.38
N ALA A 152 37.11 64.84 26.10
CA ALA A 152 36.82 65.64 27.29
C ALA A 152 37.83 65.35 28.41
N ILE A 153 38.22 64.09 28.62
CA ILE A 153 39.26 63.70 29.58
C ILE A 153 40.60 64.33 29.20
N LYS A 154 41.06 64.19 27.95
CA LYS A 154 42.31 64.79 27.48
C LYS A 154 42.32 66.32 27.61
N ALA A 155 41.18 66.97 27.36
CA ALA A 155 41.05 68.42 27.53
C ALA A 155 41.12 68.83 29.01
N ALA A 156 40.51 68.06 29.92
CA ALA A 156 40.58 68.29 31.35
C ALA A 156 42.01 68.11 31.90
N GLU A 157 42.71 67.04 31.49
CA GLU A 157 44.11 66.80 31.84
C GLU A 157 45.02 67.94 31.37
N LYS A 158 44.82 68.42 30.13
CA LYS A 158 45.59 69.56 29.60
C LYS A 158 45.33 70.85 30.38
N LYS A 159 44.09 71.13 30.77
CA LYS A 159 43.76 72.29 31.62
C LYS A 159 44.40 72.17 33.01
N ALA A 160 44.32 71.00 33.64
CA ALA A 160 44.95 70.75 34.93
C ALA A 160 46.48 70.91 34.87
N ALA A 161 47.12 70.44 33.80
CA ALA A 161 48.56 70.62 33.61
C ALA A 161 48.95 72.09 33.36
N GLU A 162 48.11 72.87 32.68
CA GLU A 162 48.35 74.31 32.45
C GLU A 162 48.14 75.13 33.73
N GLU A 163 47.15 74.79 34.55
CA GLU A 163 46.92 75.42 35.86
C GLU A 163 48.05 75.10 36.83
N ALA A 164 48.55 73.86 36.86
CA ALA A 164 49.71 73.47 37.67
C ALA A 164 50.98 74.26 37.28
N ARG A 165 51.20 74.50 35.99
CA ARG A 165 52.33 75.31 35.49
C ARG A 165 52.23 76.80 35.80
N LYS A 166 51.05 77.33 36.09
CA LYS A 166 50.85 78.73 36.50
C LYS A 166 50.97 78.92 38.01
N ALA A 167 50.99 77.82 38.77
CA ALA A 167 51.11 77.82 40.23
C ALA A 167 52.56 77.60 40.72
N GLU A 168 53.49 77.24 39.81
CA GLU A 168 54.95 77.35 39.99
C GLU A 168 55.48 78.72 39.55
#